data_AF-A0A069DDX3-F1
#
_entry.id   AF-A0A069DDX3-F1
#
_cell.length_a   1.000
_cell.length_b   1.000
_cell.length_c   1.000
_cell.angle_alpha   90.00
_cell.angle_beta   90.00
_cell.angle_gamma   90.00
#
_symmetry.space_group_name_H-M   'P 1'
#
loop_
_entity.id
_entity.type
_entity.pdbx_description
1 polymer ?
#
loop_
_entity_poly.entity_id
_entity_poly.type
_entity_poly.pdbx_seq_one_letter_code
_entity_poly.pdbx_strand_id
1 'polypeptide(L)'
;MGFWVKIICVCLYGHDVGEKVPPIIISPEFILDLNTDTKEEVDRVRRSLSTASDHTMKTRYIKGYSKRLIRALYSLVLVDTGVWQDDIIEMKNAIINYCEIDSALVEYLYACYLDSDVLVEEFLGIADEVYSYFENALNVMAASRNSFG
;
A
#
# COMPACT_ATOMS: atom_id res chain seq x y z
N MET A 1 -1.79 15.87 8.46
CA MET A 1 -0.56 15.88 9.29
C MET A 1 -0.72 15.32 10.72
N GLY A 2 -1.92 15.02 11.24
CA GLY A 2 -2.10 14.47 12.63
C GLY A 2 -2.25 12.95 12.75
N PHE A 3 -2.27 12.21 11.63
CA PHE A 3 -2.57 10.78 11.54
C PHE A 3 -1.48 9.87 12.16
N TRP A 4 -0.21 10.14 11.85
CA TRP A 4 0.92 9.33 12.33
C TRP A 4 1.06 9.34 13.86
N VAL A 5 0.67 10.43 14.53
CA VAL A 5 0.77 10.56 16.00
C VAL A 5 -0.07 9.51 16.73
N LYS A 6 -1.16 9.01 16.16
CA LYS A 6 -2.02 8.03 16.83
C LYS A 6 -1.59 6.57 16.63
N ILE A 7 -0.83 6.28 15.58
CA ILE A 7 -0.46 4.90 15.21
C ILE A 7 0.95 4.52 15.70
N ILE A 8 1.88 5.49 15.82
CA ILE A 8 3.29 5.21 16.14
C ILE A 8 3.82 5.92 17.41
N CYS A 9 2.99 6.63 18.18
CA CYS A 9 3.48 7.26 19.41
C CYS A 9 3.40 6.33 20.63
N VAL A 10 4.55 6.10 21.25
CA VAL A 10 4.66 5.58 22.62
C VAL A 10 4.92 6.76 23.54
N CYS A 11 4.16 6.87 24.63
CA CYS A 11 4.29 7.96 25.60
C CYS A 11 5.58 7.80 26.41
N LEU A 12 6.56 8.70 26.22
CA LEU A 12 7.84 8.66 26.95
C LEU A 12 7.83 9.51 28.24
N TYR A 13 7.01 10.58 28.32
CA TYR A 13 6.74 11.35 29.56
C TYR A 13 5.57 12.35 29.36
N GLY A 14 4.57 12.36 30.24
CA GLY A 14 3.39 13.26 30.19
C GLY A 14 2.04 12.55 29.97
N HIS A 15 0.92 13.30 29.98
CA HIS A 15 -0.42 12.77 29.67
C HIS A 15 -0.48 12.26 28.23
N ASP A 16 -1.05 11.07 28.03
CA ASP A 16 -1.15 10.42 26.73
C ASP A 16 -1.95 11.26 25.74
N VAL A 17 -1.30 11.69 24.66
CA VAL A 17 -1.93 12.47 23.59
C VAL A 17 -2.96 11.62 22.85
N GLY A 18 -2.83 10.29 22.89
CA GLY A 18 -3.76 9.31 22.32
C GLY A 18 -5.17 9.39 22.89
N GLU A 19 -5.33 9.80 24.16
CA GLU A 19 -6.65 9.96 24.80
C GLU A 19 -7.45 11.15 24.25
N LYS A 20 -6.78 12.13 23.62
CA LYS A 20 -7.42 13.32 23.04
C LYS A 20 -7.75 13.18 21.56
N VAL A 21 -7.34 12.09 20.92
CA VAL A 21 -7.59 11.88 19.49
C VAL A 21 -8.81 10.96 19.33
N PRO A 22 -9.88 11.38 18.65
CA PRO A 22 -11.09 10.58 18.47
C PRO A 22 -10.80 9.24 17.76
N PRO A 23 -11.56 8.16 18.02
CA PRO A 23 -11.38 6.86 17.36
C PRO A 23 -11.24 7.01 15.84
N ILE A 24 -10.28 6.29 15.23
CA ILE A 24 -10.08 6.37 13.78
C ILE A 24 -11.30 5.72 13.13
N ILE A 25 -12.11 6.52 12.45
CA ILE A 25 -13.15 6.01 11.57
C ILE A 25 -12.44 5.68 10.26
N ILE A 26 -12.29 4.40 9.96
CA ILE A 26 -11.77 3.96 8.67
C ILE A 26 -12.90 4.15 7.66
N SER A 27 -12.87 5.29 6.97
CA SER A 27 -13.82 5.66 5.93
C SER A 27 -13.16 5.58 4.55
N PRO A 28 -13.96 5.48 3.48
CA PRO A 28 -13.47 5.66 2.11
C PRO A 28 -12.64 6.94 1.92
N GLU A 29 -13.04 8.05 2.56
CA GLU A 29 -12.32 9.33 2.51
C GLU A 29 -10.94 9.23 3.15
N PHE A 30 -10.85 8.55 4.29
CA PHE A 30 -9.58 8.32 4.97
C PHE A 30 -8.61 7.50 4.10
N ILE A 31 -9.11 6.52 3.34
CA ILE A 31 -8.27 5.73 2.43
C ILE A 31 -7.83 6.52 1.20
N LEU A 32 -8.69 7.38 0.64
CA LEU A 32 -8.30 8.29 -0.44
C LEU A 32 -7.21 9.28 0.00
N ASP A 33 -7.37 9.88 1.18
CA ASP A 33 -6.37 10.78 1.78
C ASP A 33 -5.05 10.04 2.07
N LEU A 34 -5.13 8.82 2.59
CA LEU A 34 -3.96 7.99 2.88
C LEU A 34 -3.12 7.70 1.63
N ASN A 35 -3.75 7.67 0.46
CA ASN A 35 -3.12 7.27 -0.79
C ASN A 35 -2.91 8.42 -1.79
N THR A 36 -3.09 9.68 -1.37
CA THR A 36 -2.99 10.86 -2.26
C THR A 36 -1.64 10.96 -2.97
N ASP A 37 -0.53 10.64 -2.28
CA ASP A 37 0.82 10.74 -2.84
C ASP A 37 1.28 9.46 -3.57
N THR A 38 0.44 8.41 -3.61
CA THR A 38 0.85 7.08 -4.09
C THR A 38 1.31 7.09 -5.55
N LYS A 39 0.65 7.89 -6.40
CA LYS A 39 0.97 7.99 -7.83
C LYS A 39 2.36 8.56 -8.07
N GLU A 40 2.69 9.67 -7.40
CA GLU A 40 4.01 10.31 -7.54
C GLU A 40 5.13 9.39 -7.03
N GLU A 41 4.87 8.70 -5.93
CA GLU A 41 5.77 7.71 -5.34
C GLU A 41 6.02 6.52 -6.28
N VAL A 42 4.97 6.00 -6.91
CA VAL A 42 5.04 4.93 -7.92
C VAL A 42 5.86 5.39 -9.12
N ASP A 43 5.57 6.55 -9.68
CA ASP A 43 6.28 7.11 -10.82
C ASP A 43 7.77 7.35 -10.52
N ARG A 44 8.12 7.75 -9.29
CA ARG A 44 9.51 7.91 -8.88
C ARG A 44 10.24 6.57 -8.83
N VAL A 45 9.61 5.55 -8.24
CA VAL A 45 10.23 4.23 -8.09
C VAL A 45 10.38 3.56 -9.46
N ARG A 46 9.38 3.65 -10.32
CA ARG A 46 9.44 3.17 -11.71
C ARG A 46 10.62 3.79 -12.46
N ARG A 47 10.73 5.12 -12.45
CA ARG A 47 11.87 5.83 -13.06
C ARG A 47 13.21 5.34 -12.50
N SER A 48 13.29 5.21 -11.17
CA SER A 48 14.52 4.78 -10.48
C SER A 48 14.94 3.36 -10.87
N LEU A 49 13.99 2.45 -11.02
CA LEU A 49 14.20 1.07 -11.49
C LEU A 49 14.66 1.03 -12.94
N SER A 50 14.03 1.80 -13.82
CA SER A 50 14.38 1.85 -15.25
C SER A 50 15.77 2.44 -15.50
N THR A 51 16.25 3.35 -14.64
CA THR A 51 17.56 3.99 -14.80
C THR A 51 18.69 3.33 -14.01
N ALA A 52 18.37 2.39 -13.12
CA ALA A 52 19.39 1.72 -12.31
C ALA A 52 20.29 0.84 -13.19
N SER A 53 21.60 1.01 -13.07
CA SER A 53 22.60 0.15 -13.73
C SER A 53 23.11 -0.95 -12.80
N ASP A 54 23.15 -0.69 -11.49
CA ASP A 54 23.60 -1.64 -10.48
C ASP A 54 22.51 -2.66 -10.10
N HIS A 55 22.88 -3.94 -10.11
CA HIS A 55 22.00 -5.05 -9.74
C HIS A 55 21.57 -4.97 -8.28
N THR A 56 22.46 -4.61 -7.36
CA THR A 56 22.14 -4.49 -5.93
C THR A 56 21.09 -3.41 -5.68
N MET A 57 21.21 -2.27 -6.38
CA MET A 57 20.20 -1.22 -6.35
C MET A 57 18.85 -1.69 -6.91
N LYS A 58 18.84 -2.43 -8.03
CA LYS A 58 17.60 -2.98 -8.61
C LYS A 58 16.88 -3.90 -7.62
N THR A 59 17.59 -4.88 -7.05
CA THR A 59 17.05 -5.80 -6.03
C THR A 59 16.44 -5.03 -4.87
N ARG A 60 17.13 -3.99 -4.36
CA ARG A 60 16.62 -3.14 -3.28
C ARG A 60 15.35 -2.37 -3.67
N TYR A 61 15.30 -1.83 -4.88
CA TYR A 61 14.12 -1.11 -5.36
C TYR A 61 12.93 -2.05 -5.59
N ILE A 62 13.14 -3.22 -6.18
CA ILE A 62 12.11 -4.25 -6.37
C ILE A 62 11.51 -4.66 -5.02
N LYS A 63 12.37 -4.98 -4.04
CA LYS A 63 11.94 -5.31 -2.68
C LYS A 63 11.09 -4.21 -2.04
N GLY A 64 11.59 -2.98 -2.09
CA GLY A 64 10.93 -1.82 -1.50
C GLY A 64 9.60 -1.52 -2.18
N TYR A 65 9.54 -1.66 -3.51
CA TYR A 65 8.35 -1.39 -4.27
C TYR A 65 7.27 -2.47 -4.06
N SER A 66 7.68 -3.74 -4.03
CA SER A 66 6.80 -4.86 -3.72
C SER A 66 6.11 -4.69 -2.36
N LYS A 67 6.89 -4.37 -1.32
CA LYS A 67 6.37 -4.06 0.02
C LYS A 67 5.37 -2.89 -0.01
N ARG A 68 5.64 -1.87 -0.81
CA ARG A 68 4.78 -0.70 -0.92
C ARG A 68 3.45 -1.02 -1.60
N LEU A 69 3.46 -1.76 -2.70
CA LEU A 69 2.25 -2.18 -3.40
C LEU A 69 1.37 -3.06 -2.52
N ILE A 70 1.97 -4.02 -1.78
CA ILE A 70 1.23 -4.83 -0.80
C ILE A 70 0.55 -3.94 0.25
N ARG A 71 1.25 -2.93 0.79
CA ARG A 71 0.65 -2.01 1.77
C ARG A 71 -0.45 -1.13 1.17
N ALA A 72 -0.30 -0.71 -0.09
CA ALA A 72 -1.33 0.06 -0.79
C ALA A 72 -2.59 -0.79 -1.00
N LEU A 73 -2.46 -2.01 -1.51
CA LEU A 73 -3.57 -2.96 -1.63
C LEU A 73 -4.25 -3.24 -0.28
N TYR A 74 -3.45 -3.46 0.77
CA TYR A 74 -3.99 -3.68 2.11
C TYR A 74 -4.82 -2.49 2.62
N SER A 75 -4.51 -1.26 2.20
CA SER A 75 -5.31 -0.10 2.57
C SER A 75 -6.75 -0.15 2.03
N LEU A 76 -7.01 -0.90 0.96
CA LEU A 76 -8.37 -1.16 0.50
C LEU A 76 -9.11 -2.09 1.48
N VAL A 77 -8.43 -3.14 1.95
CA VAL A 77 -8.95 -4.12 2.93
C VAL A 77 -9.23 -3.48 4.29
N LEU A 78 -8.53 -2.39 4.64
CA LEU A 78 -8.78 -1.63 5.87
C LEU A 78 -10.23 -1.15 5.94
N VAL A 79 -10.85 -0.77 4.82
CA VAL A 79 -12.26 -0.30 4.79
C VAL A 79 -13.20 -1.37 5.31
N ASP A 80 -12.99 -2.62 4.91
CA ASP A 80 -13.89 -3.73 5.23
C ASP A 80 -13.60 -4.32 6.61
N THR A 81 -12.33 -4.40 6.99
CA THR A 81 -11.90 -5.09 8.21
C THR A 81 -11.76 -4.17 9.41
N GLY A 82 -11.41 -2.90 9.21
CA GLY A 82 -11.10 -1.96 10.27
C GLY A 82 -9.81 -2.27 11.06
N VAL A 83 -9.04 -3.30 10.65
CA VAL A 83 -7.90 -3.80 11.42
C VAL A 83 -6.58 -3.28 10.85
N TRP A 84 -5.81 -2.56 11.66
CA TRP A 84 -4.43 -2.23 11.29
C TRP A 84 -3.54 -3.46 11.45
N GLN A 85 -2.79 -3.79 10.41
CA GLN A 85 -1.78 -4.85 10.41
C GLN A 85 -0.42 -4.25 10.04
N ASP A 86 0.65 -4.87 10.53
CA ASP A 86 2.04 -4.50 10.21
C ASP A 86 2.84 -5.68 9.62
N ASP A 87 2.41 -6.92 9.90
CA ASP A 87 2.91 -8.14 9.29
C ASP A 87 2.49 -8.25 7.81
N ILE A 88 3.49 -8.40 6.95
CA ILE A 88 3.30 -8.41 5.50
C ILE A 88 2.68 -9.71 4.97
N ILE A 89 2.84 -10.83 5.68
CA ILE A 89 2.20 -12.11 5.34
C ILE A 89 0.72 -12.01 5.64
N GLU A 90 0.35 -11.46 6.79
CA GLU A 90 -1.05 -11.22 7.16
C GLU A 90 -1.71 -10.24 6.19
N MET A 91 -1.03 -9.15 5.81
CA MET A 91 -1.52 -8.24 4.76
C MET A 91 -1.78 -8.99 3.45
N LYS A 92 -0.82 -9.80 2.99
CA LYS A 92 -0.94 -10.59 1.75
C LYS A 92 -2.15 -11.53 1.82
N ASN A 93 -2.32 -12.26 2.92
CA ASN A 93 -3.45 -13.17 3.10
C ASN A 93 -4.79 -12.42 3.10
N ALA A 94 -4.85 -11.27 3.77
CA ALA A 94 -6.04 -10.44 3.81
C ALA A 94 -6.38 -9.90 2.41
N ILE A 95 -5.41 -9.43 1.64
CA ILE A 95 -5.64 -8.99 0.25
C ILE A 95 -6.23 -10.12 -0.60
N ILE A 96 -5.66 -11.33 -0.53
CA ILE A 96 -6.16 -12.49 -1.30
C ILE A 96 -7.60 -12.86 -0.91
N ASN A 97 -7.98 -12.69 0.36
CA ASN A 97 -9.31 -13.06 0.86
C ASN A 97 -10.38 -12.00 0.61
N TYR A 98 -10.01 -10.72 0.58
CA TYR A 98 -10.96 -9.60 0.56
C TYR A 98 -10.96 -8.82 -0.76
N CYS A 99 -9.86 -8.80 -1.51
CA CYS A 99 -9.79 -8.10 -2.79
C CYS A 99 -10.09 -9.05 -3.96
N GLU A 100 -10.70 -8.52 -5.02
CA GLU A 100 -10.97 -9.24 -6.27
C GLU A 100 -9.76 -9.31 -7.22
N ILE A 101 -8.59 -8.85 -6.79
CA ILE A 101 -7.36 -8.92 -7.57
C ILE A 101 -6.92 -10.39 -7.75
N ASP A 102 -6.29 -10.71 -8.87
CA ASP A 102 -5.68 -12.03 -9.05
C ASP A 102 -4.64 -12.30 -7.95
N SER A 103 -4.91 -13.34 -7.16
CA SER A 103 -4.04 -13.83 -6.09
C SER A 103 -2.61 -14.09 -6.57
N ALA A 104 -2.40 -14.52 -7.82
CA ALA A 104 -1.07 -14.79 -8.36
C ALA A 104 -0.20 -13.53 -8.42
N LEU A 105 -0.79 -12.36 -8.70
CA LEU A 105 -0.07 -11.09 -8.72
C LEU A 105 0.38 -10.70 -7.30
N VAL A 106 -0.48 -10.94 -6.31
CA VAL A 106 -0.18 -10.65 -4.89
C VAL A 106 0.89 -11.60 -4.36
N GLU A 107 0.80 -12.88 -4.71
CA GLU A 107 1.83 -13.87 -4.38
C GLU A 107 3.17 -13.55 -5.04
N TYR A 108 3.16 -13.12 -6.30
CA TYR A 108 4.36 -12.68 -7.00
C TYR A 108 5.03 -11.49 -6.30
N LEU A 109 4.26 -10.44 -5.94
CA LEU A 109 4.80 -9.32 -5.18
C LEU A 109 5.39 -9.76 -3.84
N TYR A 110 4.73 -10.70 -3.15
CA TYR A 110 5.24 -11.23 -1.90
C TYR A 110 6.55 -12.01 -2.10
N ALA A 111 6.65 -12.81 -3.16
CA ALA A 111 7.89 -13.48 -3.54
C ALA A 111 8.99 -12.46 -3.84
N CYS A 112 8.73 -11.43 -4.66
CA CYS A 112 9.66 -10.35 -4.95
C CYS A 112 10.11 -9.57 -3.70
N TYR A 113 9.27 -9.49 -2.67
CA TYR A 113 9.65 -8.90 -1.39
C TYR A 113 10.62 -9.79 -0.59
N LEU A 114 10.43 -11.11 -0.61
CA LEU A 114 11.31 -12.06 0.05
C LEU A 114 12.66 -12.14 -0.68
N ASP A 115 12.59 -12.38 -1.99
CA ASP A 115 13.72 -12.53 -2.90
C ASP A 115 13.47 -11.72 -4.17
N SER A 116 14.37 -10.77 -4.45
CA SER A 116 14.15 -9.75 -5.50
C SER A 116 15.08 -9.94 -6.71
N ASP A 117 15.57 -11.16 -6.90
CA ASP A 117 16.33 -11.56 -8.09
C ASP A 117 15.40 -11.90 -9.26
N VAL A 118 14.76 -10.85 -9.80
CA VAL A 118 13.86 -10.95 -10.96
C VAL A 118 14.21 -9.88 -11.99
N LEU A 119 13.80 -10.11 -13.25
CA LEU A 119 14.00 -9.13 -14.30
C LEU A 119 13.16 -7.87 -14.02
N VAL A 120 13.79 -6.71 -14.15
CA VAL A 120 13.13 -5.41 -13.88
C VAL A 120 11.91 -5.21 -14.78
N GLU A 121 12.01 -5.60 -16.05
CA GLU A 121 10.90 -5.45 -17.01
C GLU A 121 9.70 -6.32 -16.64
N GLU A 122 9.95 -7.58 -16.26
CA GLU A 122 8.92 -8.51 -15.79
C GLU A 122 8.26 -7.98 -14.52
N PHE A 123 9.07 -7.56 -13.54
CA PHE A 123 8.56 -6.98 -12.30
C PHE A 123 7.73 -5.71 -12.54
N LEU A 124 8.19 -4.80 -13.41
CA LEU A 124 7.45 -3.57 -13.72
C LEU A 124 6.11 -3.88 -14.41
N GLY A 125 6.04 -4.88 -15.28
CA GLY A 125 4.78 -5.30 -15.90
C GLY A 125 3.75 -5.74 -14.86
N ILE A 126 4.15 -6.58 -13.91
CA ILE A 126 3.27 -7.04 -12.83
C ILE A 126 2.93 -5.90 -11.86
N ALA A 127 3.90 -5.04 -11.53
CA ALA A 127 3.69 -3.88 -10.68
C ALA A 127 2.69 -2.89 -11.28
N ASP A 128 2.75 -2.64 -12.59
CA ASP A 128 1.83 -1.76 -13.31
C ASP A 128 0.42 -2.34 -13.34
N GLU A 129 0.27 -3.66 -13.50
CA GLU A 129 -1.04 -4.33 -13.44
C GLU A 129 -1.67 -4.22 -12.04
N VAL A 130 -0.90 -4.51 -11.00
CA VAL A 130 -1.34 -4.36 -9.60
C VAL A 130 -1.70 -2.91 -9.29
N TYR A 131 -0.87 -1.96 -9.71
CA TYR A 131 -1.14 -0.54 -9.50
C TYR A 131 -2.39 -0.07 -10.26
N SER A 132 -2.63 -0.59 -11.47
CA SER A 132 -3.83 -0.27 -12.24
C SER A 132 -5.10 -0.77 -11.56
N TYR A 133 -5.07 -1.99 -11.00
CA TYR A 133 -6.17 -2.49 -10.16
C TYR A 133 -6.42 -1.56 -8.96
N PHE A 134 -5.36 -1.19 -8.25
CA PHE A 134 -5.44 -0.33 -7.09
C PHE A 134 -5.99 1.07 -7.43
N GLU A 135 -5.49 1.71 -8.49
CA GLU A 135 -5.95 3.02 -8.96
C GLU A 135 -7.43 2.96 -9.37
N ASN A 136 -7.86 1.88 -10.04
CA ASN A 136 -9.27 1.67 -10.38
C ASN A 136 -10.15 1.52 -9.13
N ALA A 137 -9.72 0.77 -8.13
CA ALA A 137 -10.45 0.62 -6.88
C ALA A 137 -10.61 1.96 -6.14
N LEU A 138 -9.56 2.78 -6.08
CA LEU A 138 -9.64 4.13 -5.54
C LEU A 138 -10.60 5.02 -6.34
N ASN A 139 -10.58 4.93 -7.67
CA ASN A 139 -11.48 5.70 -8.53
C ASN A 139 -12.95 5.31 -8.34
N VAL A 140 -13.25 4.01 -8.22
CA VAL A 140 -14.60 3.51 -7.90
C VAL A 140 -15.05 4.02 -6.53
N MET A 141 -14.17 3.93 -5.54
CA MET A 141 -14.40 4.46 -4.20
C MET A 141 -14.72 5.96 -4.24
N ALA A 142 -13.94 6.76 -4.97
CA ALA A 142 -14.16 8.19 -5.14
C ALA A 142 -15.43 8.52 -5.96
N ALA A 143 -15.80 7.69 -6.94
CA ALA A 143 -17.00 7.88 -7.75
C ALA A 143 -18.28 7.59 -6.96
N SER A 144 -18.26 6.56 -6.10
CA SER A 144 -19.39 6.23 -5.21
C SER A 144 -19.76 7.39 -4.27
N ARG A 145 -18.78 8.26 -3.93
CA ARG A 145 -19.01 9.50 -3.19
C ARG A 145 -19.88 10.50 -3.97
N ASN A 146 -19.67 10.61 -5.27
CA ASN A 146 -20.35 11.61 -6.10
C ASN A 146 -21.80 11.21 -6.44
N SER A 147 -22.19 9.95 -6.23
CA SER A 147 -23.56 9.47 -6.45
C SER A 147 -24.50 9.66 -5.25
N PHE A 148 -23.98 10.00 -4.07
CA PHE A 148 -24.77 10.29 -2.86
C PHE A 148 -24.80 11.78 -2.49
N GLY A 149 -24.27 12.66 -3.37
CA GLY A 149 -24.26 14.12 -3.22
C GLY A 149 -25.40 14.80 -3.97
#